data_AF-A0A2T8IH01-F1
#
_entry.id   AF-A0A2T8IH01-F1
#
_cell.length_a   1.000
_cell.length_b   1.000
_cell.length_c   1.000
_cell.angle_alpha   90.00
_cell.angle_beta   90.00
_cell.angle_gamma   90.00
#
_symmetry.space_group_name_H-M   'P 1'
#
loop_
_entity.id
_entity.type
_entity.pdbx_description
1 polymer ?
#
loop_
_entity_poly.entity_id
_entity_poly.type
_entity_poly.pdbx_seq_one_letter_code
_entity_poly.pdbx_strand_id
1 'polypeptide(L)'
;MHHPIRKVLQEIGDDPEYKESGKAEMALCSLESFEFVFLAYLLDTIFGYTDDLNCALQKRDQDIVNAISLISLAKTQLELLREDDGWESFLADATSFF
;
A
#
# COMPACT_ATOMS: atom_id res chain seq x y z
N MET A 1 1.66 5.61 8.66
CA MET A 1 2.92 4.94 9.09
C MET A 1 2.69 4.15 10.38
N HIS A 2 3.17 2.91 10.48
CA HIS A 2 3.03 2.10 11.69
C HIS A 2 3.84 2.73 12.83
N HIS A 3 3.17 3.16 13.91
CA HIS A 3 3.75 3.92 15.03
C HIS A 3 5.06 3.34 15.61
N PRO A 4 5.25 2.00 15.75
CA PRO A 4 6.51 1.41 16.20
C PRO A 4 7.70 1.66 15.25
N ILE A 5 7.49 1.59 13.93
CA ILE A 5 8.58 1.76 12.95
C ILE A 5 9.06 3.21 12.97
N ARG A 6 8.12 4.17 13.00
CA ARG A 6 8.43 5.59 13.16
C ARG A 6 9.30 5.83 14.39
N LYS A 7 8.83 5.31 15.54
CA LYS A 7 9.47 5.53 16.83
C LYS A 7 10.91 5.00 16.86
N VAL A 8 11.13 3.78 16.38
CA VAL A 8 12.47 3.18 16.33
C VAL A 8 13.40 3.99 15.44
N LEU A 9 12.93 4.43 14.27
CA LEU A 9 13.76 5.23 13.37
C LEU A 9 14.06 6.62 13.96
N GLN A 10 13.13 7.21 14.70
CA GLN A 10 13.35 8.49 15.39
C GLN A 10 14.39 8.33 16.50
N GLU A 11 14.25 7.31 17.35
CA GLU A 11 15.20 7.01 18.42
C GLU A 11 16.63 6.76 17.88
N ILE A 12 16.75 6.08 16.74
CA ILE A 12 18.05 5.84 16.08
C ILE A 12 18.59 7.11 15.42
N GLY A 13 17.73 7.90 14.78
CA GLY A 13 18.10 9.14 14.11
C GLY A 13 18.61 10.20 15.10
N ASP A 14 17.94 10.33 16.24
CA ASP A 14 18.25 11.32 17.28
C ASP A 14 19.54 11.03 18.06
N ASP A 15 20.16 9.85 17.90
CA ASP A 15 21.44 9.48 18.50
C ASP A 15 22.60 9.69 17.52
N PRO A 16 23.32 10.84 17.57
CA PRO A 16 24.39 11.14 16.62
C PRO A 16 25.63 10.23 16.75
N GLU A 17 25.78 9.50 17.86
CA GLU A 17 26.87 8.54 18.05
C GLU A 17 26.54 7.18 17.43
N TYR A 18 25.26 6.92 17.13
CA TYR A 18 24.83 5.69 16.51
C TYR A 18 25.23 5.65 15.03
N LYS A 19 25.94 4.58 14.64
CA LYS A 19 26.51 4.40 13.31
C LYS A 19 25.49 4.57 12.16
N GLU A 20 24.23 4.26 12.41
CA GLU A 20 23.17 4.28 11.40
C GLU A 20 22.19 5.46 11.55
N SER A 21 22.47 6.45 12.42
CA SER A 21 21.59 7.61 12.66
C SER A 21 21.17 8.30 11.35
N GLY A 22 22.14 8.67 10.50
CA GLY A 22 21.82 9.30 9.21
C GLY A 22 21.01 8.41 8.25
N LYS A 23 21.11 7.07 8.36
CA LYS A 23 20.25 6.17 7.57
C LYS A 23 18.83 6.12 8.12
N ALA A 24 18.67 6.18 9.44
CA ALA A 24 17.36 6.21 10.08
C ALA A 24 16.63 7.53 9.77
N GLU A 25 17.32 8.66 9.80
CA GLU A 25 16.77 9.96 9.36
C GLU A 25 16.35 9.92 7.89
N MET A 26 17.21 9.41 7.00
CA MET A 26 16.88 9.28 5.58
C MET A 26 15.68 8.37 5.35
N ALA A 27 15.59 7.26 6.09
CA ALA A 27 14.45 6.36 6.05
C ALA A 27 13.15 7.04 6.53
N LEU A 28 13.19 7.82 7.63
CA LEU A 28 12.04 8.62 8.08
C LEU A 28 11.58 9.59 7.00
N CYS A 29 12.48 10.40 6.46
CA CYS A 29 12.18 11.34 5.39
C CYS A 29 11.56 10.63 4.18
N SER A 30 12.06 9.44 3.84
CA SER A 30 11.54 8.65 2.72
C SER A 30 10.14 8.10 3.02
N LEU A 31 9.91 7.55 4.21
CA LEU A 31 8.61 6.99 4.64
C LEU A 31 7.52 8.05 4.81
N GLU A 32 7.91 9.31 5.03
CA GLU A 32 7.00 10.46 5.14
C GLU A 32 6.86 11.25 3.83
N SER A 33 7.65 10.88 2.81
CA SER A 33 7.51 11.49 1.50
C SER A 33 6.15 11.19 0.87
N PHE A 34 5.65 12.16 0.10
CA PHE A 34 4.44 11.98 -0.70
C PHE A 34 4.53 10.74 -1.59
N GLU A 35 5.65 10.54 -2.27
CA GLU A 35 5.88 9.40 -3.17
C GLU A 35 5.70 8.06 -2.45
N PHE A 36 6.31 7.89 -1.27
CA PHE A 36 6.20 6.64 -0.53
C PHE A 36 4.78 6.36 -0.05
N VAL A 37 4.13 7.35 0.56
CA VAL A 37 2.74 7.19 1.06
C VAL A 37 1.79 6.96 -0.09
N PHE A 38 1.97 7.66 -1.21
CA PHE A 38 1.20 7.48 -2.43
C PHE A 38 1.31 6.05 -2.96
N LEU A 39 2.53 5.54 -3.11
CA LEU A 39 2.77 4.17 -3.56
C LEU A 39 2.21 3.13 -2.57
N ALA A 40 2.35 3.38 -1.26
CA ALA A 40 1.79 2.51 -0.24
C ALA A 40 0.26 2.47 -0.30
N TYR A 41 -0.41 3.62 -0.48
CA TYR A 41 -1.85 3.70 -0.62
C TYR A 41 -2.36 3.03 -1.91
N LEU A 42 -1.63 3.18 -3.01
CA LEU A 42 -1.93 2.49 -4.26
C LEU A 42 -1.81 0.97 -4.12
N LEU A 43 -0.75 0.49 -3.46
CA LEU A 43 -0.56 -0.93 -3.18
C LEU A 43 -1.66 -1.48 -2.28
N ASP A 44 -2.02 -0.76 -1.22
CA ASP A 44 -3.10 -1.14 -0.31
C ASP A 44 -4.45 -1.26 -1.05
N THR A 45 -4.75 -0.31 -1.92
CA THR A 45 -5.96 -0.33 -2.77
C THR A 45 -5.98 -1.54 -3.70
N ILE A 46 -4.87 -1.83 -4.39
CA ILE A 46 -4.74 -2.99 -5.29
C ILE A 46 -4.86 -4.30 -4.50
N PHE A 47 -4.27 -4.38 -3.31
CA PHE A 47 -4.41 -5.54 -2.44
C PHE A 47 -5.85 -5.72 -1.97
N GLY A 48 -6.55 -4.64 -1.62
CA GLY A 48 -7.99 -4.69 -1.31
C GLY A 48 -8.83 -5.29 -2.45
N TYR A 49 -8.58 -4.89 -3.70
CA TYR A 49 -9.29 -5.44 -4.86
C TYR A 49 -8.97 -6.91 -5.16
N THR A 50 -7.79 -7.38 -4.76
CA THR A 50 -7.32 -8.73 -5.08
C THR A 50 -7.39 -9.69 -3.90
N ASP A 51 -7.77 -9.24 -2.71
CA ASP A 51 -7.73 -10.04 -1.47
C ASP A 51 -8.67 -11.25 -1.51
N ASP A 52 -9.94 -11.04 -1.88
CA ASP A 52 -10.91 -12.13 -1.99
C ASP A 52 -10.47 -13.18 -3.02
N LEU A 53 -9.94 -12.73 -4.16
CA LEU A 53 -9.38 -13.61 -5.19
C LEU A 53 -8.19 -14.40 -4.65
N ASN A 54 -7.26 -13.74 -3.96
CA ASN A 54 -6.10 -14.37 -3.35
C ASN A 54 -6.53 -15.43 -2.31
N CYS A 55 -7.51 -15.12 -1.47
CA CYS A 55 -8.08 -16.04 -0.48
C CYS A 55 -8.73 -17.27 -1.15
N ALA A 56 -9.53 -17.08 -2.21
CA ALA A 56 -10.14 -18.17 -2.95
C ALA A 56 -9.09 -19.08 -3.62
N LEU A 57 -8.06 -18.49 -4.24
CA LEU A 57 -6.98 -19.24 -4.89
C LEU A 57 -6.16 -20.06 -3.88
N GLN A 58 -5.94 -19.55 -2.67
CA GLN A 58 -5.24 -20.29 -1.62
C GLN A 58 -6.00 -21.55 -1.14
N LYS A 59 -7.32 -21.59 -1.31
CA LYS A 59 -8.16 -22.77 -1.03
C LYS A 59 -8.16 -23.82 -2.16
N ARG A 60 -7.44 -23.55 -3.27
CA ARG A 60 -7.21 -24.47 -4.40
C ARG A 60 -8.54 -24.98 -4.98
N ASP A 61 -8.68 -26.30 -5.11
CA ASP A 61 -9.84 -26.92 -5.77
C ASP A 61 -11.16 -26.72 -5.02
N GLN A 62 -11.13 -26.36 -3.73
CA GLN A 62 -12.33 -26.18 -2.92
C GLN A 62 -13.14 -24.94 -3.32
N ASP A 63 -12.50 -23.93 -3.88
CA ASP A 63 -13.12 -22.62 -4.16
C ASP A 63 -12.85 -22.15 -5.61
N ILE A 64 -12.42 -23.06 -6.50
CA ILE A 64 -11.99 -22.71 -7.86
C ILE A 64 -13.10 -22.07 -8.70
N VAL A 65 -14.36 -22.50 -8.49
CA VAL A 65 -15.52 -21.92 -9.18
C VAL A 65 -15.75 -20.47 -8.76
N ASN A 66 -15.61 -20.17 -7.46
CA ASN A 66 -15.70 -18.82 -6.93
C ASN A 66 -14.52 -17.94 -7.36
N ALA A 67 -13.31 -18.51 -7.42
CA ALA A 67 -12.12 -17.83 -7.91
C ALA A 67 -12.32 -17.31 -9.35
N ILE A 68 -13.02 -18.06 -10.22
CA ILE A 68 -13.31 -17.62 -11.59
C ILE A 68 -14.15 -16.33 -11.60
N SER A 69 -15.19 -16.23 -10.77
CA SER A 69 -15.97 -14.98 -10.66
C SER A 69 -15.15 -13.83 -10.09
N LEU A 70 -14.31 -14.12 -9.09
CA LEU A 70 -13.47 -13.11 -8.43
C LEU A 70 -12.37 -12.56 -9.35
N ILE A 71 -11.88 -13.33 -10.32
CA ILE A 71 -10.98 -12.82 -11.37
C ILE A 71 -11.63 -11.69 -12.15
N SER A 72 -12.90 -11.86 -12.55
CA SER A 72 -13.61 -10.82 -13.28
C SER A 72 -13.83 -9.58 -12.43
N LEU A 73 -14.19 -9.76 -11.15
CA LEU A 73 -14.40 -8.65 -10.22
C LEU A 73 -13.12 -7.84 -9.99
N ALA A 74 -12.03 -8.52 -9.61
CA ALA A 74 -10.74 -7.88 -9.37
C ALA A 74 -10.23 -7.15 -10.63
N LYS A 75 -10.40 -7.78 -11.81
CA LYS A 75 -10.07 -7.13 -13.08
C LYS A 75 -10.89 -5.85 -13.29
N THR A 76 -12.20 -5.90 -13.13
CA THR A 76 -13.06 -4.72 -13.32
C THR A 76 -12.70 -3.61 -12.35
N GLN A 77 -12.41 -3.91 -11.08
CA GLN A 77 -11.99 -2.89 -10.11
C GLN A 77 -10.64 -2.22 -10.49
N LEU A 78 -9.68 -3.02 -10.96
CA LEU A 78 -8.39 -2.50 -11.45
C LEU A 78 -8.54 -1.68 -12.74
N GLU A 79 -9.47 -2.05 -13.62
CA GLU A 79 -9.79 -1.28 -14.83
C GLU A 79 -10.42 0.07 -14.46
N LEU A 80 -11.42 0.07 -13.57
CA LEU A 80 -12.06 1.30 -13.06
C LEU A 80 -11.07 2.23 -12.37
N LEU A 81 -10.12 1.69 -11.57
CA LEU A 81 -9.06 2.50 -10.95
C LEU A 81 -8.16 3.18 -11.99
N ARG A 82 -7.98 2.57 -13.17
CA ARG A 82 -7.10 3.08 -14.23
C ARG A 82 -7.80 4.05 -15.17
N GLU A 83 -9.14 4.03 -15.23
CA GLU A 83 -9.93 5.00 -15.98
C GLU A 83 -9.76 6.40 -15.37
N ASP A 84 -9.88 7.44 -16.20
CA ASP A 84 -9.60 8.82 -15.79
C ASP A 84 -10.39 9.20 -14.52
N ASP A 85 -11.67 8.86 -14.48
CA ASP A 85 -12.60 9.12 -13.38
C ASP A 85 -12.12 8.47 -12.07
N GLY A 86 -11.73 7.18 -12.14
CA GLY A 86 -11.29 6.41 -10.98
C GLY A 86 -9.90 6.82 -10.52
N TRP A 87 -9.02 7.15 -11.47
CA TRP A 87 -7.69 7.66 -11.17
C TRP A 87 -7.75 9.04 -10.53
N GLU A 88 -8.56 9.95 -11.04
CA GLU A 88 -8.77 11.28 -10.46
C GLU A 88 -9.36 11.18 -9.05
N SER A 89 -10.36 10.32 -8.83
CA SER A 89 -10.91 10.07 -7.50
C SER A 89 -9.85 9.52 -6.54
N PHE A 90 -9.07 8.53 -6.98
CA PHE A 90 -7.98 7.95 -6.18
C PHE A 90 -6.91 9.00 -5.83
N LEU A 91 -6.50 9.83 -6.79
CA LEU A 91 -5.55 10.92 -6.58
C LEU A 91 -6.09 11.96 -5.59
N ALA A 92 -7.37 12.33 -5.69
CA ALA A 92 -8.01 13.25 -4.76
C ALA A 92 -8.00 12.70 -3.33
N ASP A 93 -8.33 11.42 -3.17
CA ASP A 93 -8.26 10.75 -1.87
C ASP A 93 -6.83 10.70 -1.35
N ALA A 94 -5.86 10.30 -2.19
CA ALA A 94 -4.45 10.19 -1.81
C ALA A 94 -3.84 11.54 -1.39
N THR A 95 -4.23 12.63 -2.05
CA THR A 95 -3.76 13.98 -1.72
C THR A 95 -4.45 14.58 -0.50
N SER A 96 -5.65 14.12 -0.11
CA SER A 96 -6.35 14.59 1.08
C SER A 96 -5.64 14.25 2.41
N PHE A 97 -4.73 13.28 2.40
CA PHE A 97 -3.94 12.86 3.56
C PHE A 97 -2.74 13.77 3.86
N PHE A 98 -2.43 14.70 2.96
CA PHE A 98 -1.29 15.62 3.02
C PHE A 98 -1.75 17.07 3.18
#